data_AF-R7V6T7-F1
#
_entry.id   AF-R7V6T7-F1
#
_cell.length_a   1.000
_cell.length_b   1.000
_cell.length_c   1.000
_cell.angle_alpha   90.00
_cell.angle_beta   90.00
_cell.angle_gamma   90.00
#
_symmetry.space_group_name_H-M   'P 1'
#
loop_
_entity.id
_entity.type
_entity.pdbx_description
1 polymer ?
#
loop_
_entity_poly.entity_id
_entity_poly.type
_entity_poly.pdbx_seq_one_letter_code
_entity_poly.pdbx_strand_id
1 'polypeptide(L)' 'EQLLYFYARYKQANDGPCSTPKPGFFDFKGKQKWEEWNKVKEMTAMDAMTEYMDALTFIAPDWELSVS' A
#
# COMPACT_ATOMS: atom_id res chain seq x y z
N GLU A 1 -10.91 0.37 3.38
CA GLU A 1 -10.16 -0.65 2.60
C GLU A 1 -9.20 0.00 1.59
N GLN A 2 -9.66 0.91 0.71
CA GLN A 2 -8.80 1.62 -0.24
C GLN A 2 -7.57 2.31 0.41
N LEU A 3 -7.72 3.01 1.53
CA LEU A 3 -6.58 3.64 2.22
C LEU A 3 -5.53 2.63 2.71
N LEU A 4 -5.92 1.42 3.09
CA LEU A 4 -4.98 0.37 3.51
C LEU A 4 -4.30 -0.27 2.29
N TYR A 5 -5.03 -0.43 1.19
CA TYR A 5 -4.49 -0.90 -0.09
C TYR A 5 -3.38 0.03 -0.61
N PHE A 6 -3.64 1.34 -0.60
CA PHE A 6 -2.67 2.37 -0.96
C PHE A 6 -1.50 2.43 0.02
N TYR A 7 -1.78 2.36 1.33
CA TYR A 7 -0.75 2.33 2.36
C TYR A 7 0.22 1.16 2.16
N ALA A 8 -0.30 -0.05 1.94
CA ALA A 8 0.53 -1.25 1.77
C ALA A 8 1.48 -1.13 0.58
N ARG A 9 0.97 -0.68 -0.58
CA ARG A 9 1.78 -0.46 -1.80
C ARG A 9 2.77 0.67 -1.64
N TYR A 10 2.36 1.78 -1.05
CA TYR A 10 3.26 2.89 -0.72
C TYR A 10 4.40 2.44 0.18
N LYS A 11 4.11 1.63 1.22
CA LYS A 11 5.15 1.09 2.11
C LYS A 11 6.04 0.09 1.40
N GLN A 12 5.50 -0.80 0.58
CA GLN A 12 6.30 -1.75 -0.19
C GLN A 12 7.20 -1.05 -1.21
N ALA A 13 6.70 0.00 -1.86
CA ALA A 13 7.46 0.77 -2.84
C ALA A 13 8.62 1.59 -2.22
N ASN A 14 8.39 2.19 -1.04
CA ASN A 14 9.39 3.05 -0.40
C ASN A 14 10.31 2.31 0.59
N ASP A 15 9.74 1.42 1.41
CA ASP A 15 10.45 0.75 2.51
C ASP A 15 10.77 -0.71 2.19
N GLY A 16 10.19 -1.26 1.11
CA GLY A 16 10.37 -2.65 0.73
C GLY A 16 9.54 -3.64 1.56
N PRO A 17 9.93 -4.94 1.54
CA PRO A 17 9.22 -6.01 2.23
C PRO A 17 8.99 -5.72 3.72
N CYS A 18 7.77 -6.02 4.19
CA CYS A 18 7.42 -5.85 5.60
C CYS A 18 8.34 -6.70 6.51
N SER A 19 9.23 -6.03 7.24
CA SER A 19 10.18 -6.64 8.18
C SER A 19 9.84 -6.31 9.65
N THR A 20 8.79 -5.52 9.87
CA THR A 20 8.37 -5.10 11.21
C THR A 20 7.62 -6.22 11.94
N PRO A 21 7.75 -6.34 13.28
CA PRO A 21 7.00 -7.31 14.05
C PRO A 21 5.50 -7.00 14.04
N LYS A 22 4.67 -8.05 14.14
CA LYS A 22 3.21 -7.90 14.16
C LYS A 22 2.78 -7.06 15.38
N PRO A 23 1.96 -6.00 15.20
CA PRO A 23 1.45 -5.19 16.29
C PRO A 23 0.64 -6.01 17.31
N GLY A 24 0.67 -5.56 18.57
CA GLY A 24 -0.08 -6.18 19.66
C GLY A 24 -1.59 -6.17 19.42
N PHE A 25 -2.30 -7.10 20.07
CA PHE A 25 -3.74 -7.32 19.84
C PHE A 25 -4.62 -6.08 20.05
N PHE A 26 -4.23 -5.19 20.96
CA PHE A 26 -4.98 -3.96 21.27
C PHE A 26 -4.80 -2.85 20.22
N ASP A 27 -3.81 -2.94 19.34
CA ASP A 27 -3.62 -2.00 18.23
C ASP A 27 -4.29 -2.51 16.95
N PHE A 28 -5.62 -2.38 16.90
CA PHE A 28 -6.41 -2.83 15.75
C PHE A 28 -6.05 -2.09 14.45
N LYS A 29 -5.75 -0.80 14.52
CA LYS A 29 -5.41 0.02 13.33
C LYS A 29 -4.02 -0.33 12.80
N GLY A 30 -3.03 -0.45 13.68
CA GLY A 30 -1.68 -0.88 13.31
C GLY A 30 -1.69 -2.30 12.76
N LYS A 31 -2.46 -3.21 13.38
CA LYS A 31 -2.61 -4.59 12.90
C LYS A 31 -3.13 -4.64 11.47
N GLN A 32 -4.18 -3.89 11.13
CA GLN A 32 -4.71 -3.87 9.76
C GLN A 32 -3.69 -3.35 8.74
N LYS A 33 -3.01 -2.24 9.07
CA LYS A 33 -1.94 -1.69 8.22
C LYS A 33 -0.79 -2.67 8.01
N TRP A 34 -0.37 -3.34 9.09
CA TRP A 34 0.67 -4.35 9.05
C TRP A 34 0.25 -5.56 8.24
N GLU A 35 -0.99 -6.03 8.40
CA GLU A 35 -1.52 -7.19 7.66
C GLU A 35 -1.57 -6.91 6.15
N GLU A 36 -2.05 -5.74 5.72
CA GLU A 36 -2.05 -5.38 4.30
C GLU A 36 -0.62 -5.21 3.73
N TRP A 37 0.29 -4.56 4.47
CA TRP A 37 1.68 -4.43 4.03
C TRP A 37 2.39 -5.80 3.97
N ASN A 38 2.14 -6.68 4.95
CA ASN A 38 2.71 -8.02 4.97
C ASN A 38 2.16 -8.93 3.86
N LYS A 39 0.93 -8.70 3.37
CA LYS A 39 0.38 -9.43 2.20
C LYS A 39 1.14 -9.14 0.92
N VAL A 40 1.63 -7.92 0.73
CA VAL A 40 2.35 -7.48 -0.47
C VAL A 40 3.87 -7.59 -0.35
N LYS A 41 4.39 -8.26 0.70
CA LYS A 41 5.83 -8.32 0.99
C LYS A 41 6.70 -8.92 -0.13
N GLU A 42 6.11 -9.75 -0.99
CA GLU A 42 6.79 -10.41 -2.11
C GLU A 42 6.77 -9.58 -3.40
N MET A 43 5.97 -8.49 -3.44
CA MET A 43 5.93 -7.61 -4.59
C MET A 43 7.22 -6.80 -4.71
N THR A 44 7.65 -6.54 -5.93
CA THR A 44 8.75 -5.59 -6.14
C THR A 44 8.28 -4.15 -5.91
N ALA A 45 9.22 -3.23 -5.70
CA ALA A 45 8.88 -1.82 -5.55
C ALA A 45 8.19 -1.27 -6.82
N MET A 46 8.61 -1.74 -7.99
CA MET A 46 8.02 -1.34 -9.27
C MET A 46 6.58 -1.84 -9.41
N ASP A 47 6.32 -3.12 -9.11
CA ASP A 47 4.96 -3.67 -9.16
C ASP A 47 4.03 -2.96 -8.16
N ALA A 48 4.54 -2.65 -6.96
CA ALA A 48 3.77 -1.92 -5.96
C ALA A 48 3.40 -0.50 -6.42
N MET A 49 4.30 0.20 -7.13
CA MET A 49 4.02 1.50 -7.74
C MET A 49 3.01 1.40 -8.87
N THR A 50 3.15 0.43 -9.76
CA THR A 50 2.22 0.19 -10.87
C THR A 50 0.82 -0.06 -10.36
N GLU A 51 0.64 -0.99 -9.42
CA GLU A 51 -0.69 -1.27 -8.85
C GLU A 51 -1.25 -0.06 -8.07
N TYR A 52 -0.40 0.76 -7.46
CA TYR A 52 -0.82 1.99 -6.81
C TYR A 52 -1.40 2.99 -7.83
N MET A 53 -0.71 3.17 -8.97
CA MET A 53 -1.17 4.03 -10.06
C MET A 53 -2.46 3.48 -10.70
N ASP A 54 -2.52 2.17 -10.98
CA ASP A 54 -3.72 1.54 -11.55
C ASP A 54 -4.95 1.74 -10.66
N ALA A 55 -4.79 1.58 -9.34
CA ALA A 55 -5.85 1.83 -8.39
C ALA A 55 -6.23 3.31 -8.29
N LEU A 56 -5.29 4.25 -8.43
CA LEU A 56 -5.59 5.68 -8.51
C LEU A 56 -6.35 6.02 -9.79
N THR A 57 -5.92 5.54 -10.95
CA THR A 57 -6.60 5.72 -12.23
C THR A 57 -8.02 5.16 -12.20
N PHE A 58 -8.22 4.03 -11.53
CA PHE A 58 -9.55 3.46 -11.35
C PHE A 58 -10.47 4.32 -10.48
N ILE A 59 -9.96 4.91 -9.40
CA ILE A 59 -10.77 5.69 -8.44
C ILE A 59 -11.01 7.11 -8.93
N ALA A 60 -10.01 7.74 -9.51
CA ALA A 60 -10.01 9.14 -9.90
C ALA A 60 -9.37 9.26 -11.29
N PRO A 61 -10.04 8.85 -12.38
CA PRO A 61 -9.45 8.79 -13.73
C PRO A 61 -8.95 10.14 -14.24
N ASP A 62 -9.38 11.24 -13.64
CA ASP A 62 -8.93 12.61 -13.90
C ASP A 62 -7.65 13.01 -13.16
N TRP A 63 -7.09 12.14 -12.30
CA TRP A 63 -5.88 12.45 -11.53
C TRP A 63 -4.70 12.82 -12.42
N GLU A 64 -4.58 12.20 -13.60
CA GLU A 64 -3.50 12.48 -14.56
C GLU A 64 -3.53 13.93 -15.06
N LEU A 65 -4.71 14.55 -15.15
CA LEU A 65 -4.88 15.96 -15.55
C LEU A 65 -4.44 16.93 -14.45
N SER A 66 -4.32 16.46 -13.20
CA SER A 66 -3.87 17.28 -12.07
C SER A 66 -2.35 17.29 -11.90
N VAL A 67 -1.65 16.34 -12.54
CA VAL A 67 -0.18 16.22 -12.48
C VAL A 67 0.50 16.77 -13.74
N SER A 68 -0.28 17.09 -14.77
CA SER A 68 0.14 17.74 -16.02
C SER A 68 0.08 19.26 -15.94
#